data_AF-A0A147BJH4-F1
#
_entry.id   AF-A0A147BJH4-F1
#
_cell.length_a   1.000
_cell.length_b   1.000
_cell.length_c   1.000
_cell.angle_alpha   90.00
_cell.angle_beta   90.00
_cell.angle_gamma   90.00
#
_symmetry.space_group_name_H-M   'P 1'
#
loop_
_entity.id
_entity.type
_entity.pdbx_description
1 polymer ?
#
loop_
_entity_poly.entity_id
_entity_poly.type
_entity_poly.pdbx_seq_one_letter_code
_entity_poly.pdbx_strand_id
1 'polypeptide(L)'
;VKDVPGFPDDVKVTFASKPDDNLLCGTCQSITQKGCTDPKGHLFCSGCSLVFTDAGGNFTCPTCNWQGKREEMSQSNPSWGKVSGLYAYCPMEDNTCQYKGKLRETIVHYQQCSDPERVNCPFCKNRYTKKTLPAHILHYCPSRTVQCRHCLVDMEDHLRQKHEKTCDMRPATCQYCHVNLRTFAEMRDHHFDRCQQMPRKCVFADFGCQFQGIRQNIEQHMAGNNNHTDVLVKRVIELTRDVQELQRQLGVQSLATTTMDEKFSRQLNEVEGKLECVTNNMAIHSADLQAQKQVQTTQKDVFERLFEE
;
A
#
# COMPACT_ATOMS: atom_id res chain seq x y z
N VAL A 1 16.16 -1.96 23.66
CA VAL A 1 17.30 -1.02 23.88
C VAL A 1 18.06 -1.50 25.11
N LYS A 2 19.33 -1.13 25.31
CA LYS A 2 20.11 -1.50 26.51
C LYS A 2 20.91 -0.32 27.03
N ASP A 3 21.08 -0.18 28.34
CA ASP A 3 21.83 0.92 28.96
C ASP A 3 21.32 2.32 28.55
N VAL A 4 19.99 2.47 28.42
CA VAL A 4 19.33 3.74 28.11
C VAL A 4 18.59 4.22 29.37
N PRO A 5 19.12 5.25 30.06
CA PRO A 5 18.46 5.84 31.22
C PRO A 5 16.98 6.15 30.95
N GLY A 6 16.11 5.71 31.85
CA GLY A 6 14.66 5.89 31.77
C GLY A 6 13.89 4.73 31.13
N PHE A 7 14.60 3.73 30.61
CA PHE A 7 14.05 2.42 30.24
C PHE A 7 14.63 1.33 31.16
N PRO A 8 13.84 0.31 31.55
CA PRO A 8 14.36 -0.92 32.13
C PRO A 8 15.27 -1.65 31.13
N ASP A 9 16.27 -2.38 31.63
CA ASP A 9 17.26 -3.06 30.75
C ASP A 9 16.66 -4.16 29.87
N ASP A 10 15.51 -4.70 30.26
CA ASP A 10 14.81 -5.79 29.56
C ASP A 10 13.75 -5.27 28.57
N VAL A 11 13.55 -3.95 28.48
CA VAL A 11 12.46 -3.40 27.68
C VAL A 11 12.74 -3.45 26.17
N LYS A 12 11.80 -4.03 25.43
CA LYS A 12 11.85 -4.10 23.96
C LYS A 12 11.17 -2.88 23.35
N VAL A 13 11.97 -1.99 22.78
CA VAL A 13 11.49 -0.79 22.08
C VAL A 13 11.44 -1.05 20.58
N THR A 14 10.27 -0.82 19.99
CA THR A 14 10.05 -0.94 18.55
C THR A 14 10.27 0.41 17.87
N PHE A 15 11.11 0.44 16.84
CA PHE A 15 11.37 1.63 16.04
C PHE A 15 10.45 1.70 14.82
N ALA A 16 10.12 2.91 14.37
CA ALA A 16 9.25 3.13 13.22
C ALA A 16 9.91 2.77 11.88
N SER A 17 11.25 2.83 11.84
CA SER A 17 12.09 2.38 10.73
C SER A 17 13.22 1.54 11.30
N LYS A 18 13.72 0.56 10.53
CA LYS A 18 14.91 -0.21 10.92
C LYS A 18 16.08 0.77 11.12
N PRO A 19 16.71 0.83 12.32
CA PRO A 19 17.90 1.63 12.51
C PRO A 19 19.06 1.11 11.66
N ASP A 20 19.93 2.00 11.21
CA ASP A 20 21.15 1.61 10.50
C ASP A 20 22.04 0.72 11.38
N ASP A 21 22.65 -0.30 10.79
CA ASP A 21 23.40 -1.32 11.54
C ASP A 21 24.63 -0.72 12.28
N ASN A 22 25.17 0.41 11.79
CA ASN A 22 26.27 1.15 12.44
C ASN A 22 25.85 1.92 13.72
N LEU A 23 24.54 1.96 14.02
CA LEU A 23 24.00 2.55 15.25
C LEU A 23 23.73 1.49 16.32
N LEU A 24 23.93 0.21 15.99
CA LEU A 24 23.62 -0.93 16.84
C LEU A 24 24.89 -1.46 17.52
N CYS A 25 24.72 -2.13 18.66
CA CYS A 25 25.80 -2.89 19.27
C CYS A 25 26.23 -4.04 18.34
N GLY A 26 27.53 -4.17 18.07
CA GLY A 26 28.11 -5.19 17.20
C GLY A 26 27.90 -6.64 17.65
N THR A 27 27.41 -6.87 18.86
CA THR A 27 27.14 -8.20 19.42
C THR A 27 25.64 -8.47 19.54
N CYS A 28 24.91 -7.66 20.31
CA CYS A 28 23.49 -7.91 20.60
C CYS A 28 22.52 -7.15 19.68
N GLN A 29 23.04 -6.37 18.73
CA GLN A 29 22.28 -5.53 17.81
C GLN A 29 21.27 -4.57 18.48
N SER A 30 21.45 -4.30 19.78
CA SER A 30 20.62 -3.37 20.52
C SER A 30 21.20 -1.96 20.47
N ILE A 31 20.33 -0.97 20.39
CA ILE A 31 20.68 0.44 20.62
C ILE A 31 21.07 0.65 22.08
N THR A 32 22.17 1.38 22.30
CA THR A 32 22.70 1.71 23.64
C THR A 32 23.08 3.18 23.76
N GLN A 33 22.83 3.80 24.92
CA GLN A 33 23.28 5.17 25.22
C GLN A 33 24.66 5.16 25.86
N LYS A 34 24.83 4.36 26.92
CA LYS A 34 26.09 4.17 27.64
C LYS A 34 26.89 3.00 27.06
N GLY A 35 27.11 3.05 25.75
CA GLY A 35 27.98 2.11 25.04
C GLY A 35 29.43 2.56 25.03
N CYS A 36 30.34 1.64 24.75
CA CYS A 36 31.74 1.93 24.49
C CYS A 36 32.09 1.69 23.02
N THR A 37 33.07 2.42 22.51
CA THR A 37 33.52 2.31 21.12
C THR A 37 35.01 2.01 21.07
N ASP A 38 35.40 1.02 20.28
CA ASP A 38 36.81 0.71 20.03
C ASP A 38 37.47 1.81 19.16
N PRO A 39 38.82 1.86 19.05
CA PRO A 39 39.49 2.85 18.22
C PRO A 39 39.17 2.77 16.71
N LYS A 40 38.58 1.66 16.25
CA LYS A 40 38.15 1.46 14.86
C LYS A 40 36.69 1.86 14.61
N GLY A 41 35.95 2.27 15.66
CA GLY A 41 34.57 2.75 15.56
C GLY A 41 33.47 1.70 15.80
N HIS A 42 33.78 0.49 16.28
CA HIS A 42 32.76 -0.52 16.59
C HIS A 42 32.13 -0.26 17.96
N LEU A 43 30.79 -0.19 18.00
CA LEU A 43 30.00 0.13 19.20
C LEU A 43 29.57 -1.15 19.95
N PHE A 44 29.74 -1.15 21.27
CA PHE A 44 29.29 -2.21 22.16
C PHE A 44 28.51 -1.65 23.35
N CYS A 45 27.43 -2.32 23.77
CA CYS A 45 26.72 -1.97 24.99
C CYS A 45 27.53 -2.37 26.24
N SER A 46 27.21 -1.83 27.41
CA SER A 46 27.98 -2.05 28.63
C SER A 46 28.07 -3.54 28.98
N GLY A 47 26.95 -4.28 28.88
CA GLY A 47 26.92 -5.73 29.09
C GLY A 47 27.78 -6.51 28.08
N CYS A 48 27.64 -6.23 26.77
CA CYS A 48 28.42 -6.92 25.74
C CYS A 48 29.92 -6.61 25.84
N SER A 49 30.29 -5.37 26.16
CA SER A 49 31.70 -5.00 26.35
C SER A 49 32.36 -5.80 27.47
N LEU A 50 31.63 -6.06 28.56
CA LEU A 50 32.14 -6.81 29.70
C LEU A 50 32.35 -8.28 29.35
N VAL A 51 31.47 -8.89 28.55
CA VAL A 51 31.56 -10.29 28.14
C VAL A 51 32.84 -10.60 27.36
N PHE A 52 33.38 -9.64 26.60
CA PHE A 52 34.63 -9.79 25.85
C PHE A 52 35.85 -9.13 26.53
N THR A 53 35.73 -8.77 27.81
CA THR A 53 36.84 -8.26 28.62
C THR A 53 37.37 -9.36 29.52
N ASP A 54 38.67 -9.61 29.51
CA ASP A 54 39.32 -10.59 30.39
C ASP A 54 39.45 -10.09 31.85
N ALA A 55 39.92 -10.96 32.74
CA ALA A 55 40.16 -10.61 34.16
C ALA A 55 41.24 -9.53 34.35
N GLY A 56 42.09 -9.31 33.35
CA GLY A 56 43.11 -8.26 33.31
C GLY A 56 42.60 -6.92 32.77
N GLY A 57 41.32 -6.83 32.39
CA GLY A 57 40.71 -5.61 31.84
C GLY A 57 40.97 -5.39 30.34
N ASN A 58 41.55 -6.38 29.64
CA ASN A 58 41.76 -6.30 28.19
C ASN A 58 40.50 -6.75 27.45
N PHE A 59 39.98 -5.87 26.61
CA PHE A 59 38.87 -6.13 25.72
C PHE A 59 39.37 -6.67 24.38
N THR A 60 38.72 -7.72 23.87
CA THR A 60 38.93 -8.19 22.50
C THR A 60 37.70 -7.91 21.65
N CYS A 61 37.84 -7.08 20.62
CA CYS A 61 36.74 -6.73 19.72
C CYS A 61 36.34 -7.93 18.84
N PRO A 62 35.08 -8.43 18.92
CA PRO A 62 34.64 -9.58 18.13
C PRO A 62 34.48 -9.26 16.62
N THR A 63 34.48 -7.99 16.23
CA THR A 63 34.28 -7.57 14.83
C THR A 63 35.60 -7.40 14.07
N CYS A 64 36.65 -6.94 14.74
CA CYS A 64 37.92 -6.60 14.07
C CYS A 64 39.18 -7.13 14.77
N ASN A 65 39.01 -7.92 15.84
CA ASN A 65 40.07 -8.52 16.66
C ASN A 65 41.04 -7.51 17.29
N TRP A 66 40.65 -6.24 17.43
CA TRP A 66 41.44 -5.28 18.19
C TRP A 66 41.48 -5.66 19.68
N GLN A 67 42.65 -5.52 20.29
CA GLN A 67 42.89 -5.78 21.71
C GLN A 67 43.47 -4.53 22.38
N GLY A 68 42.95 -4.22 23.56
CA GLY A 68 43.44 -3.11 24.39
C GLY A 68 42.66 -3.03 25.69
N LYS A 69 43.01 -2.09 26.56
CA LYS A 69 42.28 -1.97 27.83
C LYS A 69 40.88 -1.42 27.57
N ARG A 70 39.88 -1.95 28.29
CA ARG A 70 38.51 -1.44 28.22
C ARG A 70 38.41 0.05 28.56
N GLU A 71 39.28 0.52 29.46
CA GLU A 71 39.36 1.93 29.87
C GLU A 71 39.88 2.86 28.77
N GLU A 72 40.65 2.32 27.80
CA GLU A 72 41.16 3.06 26.64
C GLU A 72 40.09 3.22 25.55
N MET A 73 38.99 2.47 25.64
CA MET A 73 37.84 2.63 24.75
C MET A 73 37.07 3.91 25.09
N SER A 74 36.50 4.56 24.07
CA SER A 74 35.62 5.71 24.29
C SER A 74 34.38 5.26 25.06
N GLN A 75 34.14 5.81 26.26
CA GLN A 75 32.99 5.46 27.11
C GLN A 75 31.69 6.20 26.72
N SER A 76 31.57 6.58 25.45
CA SER A 76 30.40 7.27 24.94
C SER A 76 29.98 6.68 23.61
N ASN A 77 28.67 6.68 23.34
CA ASN A 77 28.15 6.40 22.01
C ASN A 77 28.19 7.69 21.17
N PRO A 78 29.14 7.85 20.22
CA PRO A 78 29.22 9.05 19.38
C PRO A 78 27.99 9.19 18.47
N SER A 79 27.31 8.08 18.19
CA SER A 79 26.11 8.02 17.36
C SER A 79 24.81 8.29 18.13
N TRP A 80 24.87 8.51 19.46
CA TRP A 80 23.68 8.72 20.28
C TRP A 80 22.82 9.89 19.80
N GLY A 81 23.44 10.97 19.31
CA GLY A 81 22.71 12.10 18.74
C GLY A 81 21.77 11.68 17.60
N LYS A 82 22.25 10.82 16.68
CA LYS A 82 21.45 10.27 15.58
C LYS A 82 20.37 9.31 16.08
N VAL A 83 20.75 8.39 16.97
CA VAL A 83 19.86 7.40 17.58
C VAL A 83 18.70 8.04 18.34
N SER A 84 18.99 9.08 19.12
CA SER A 84 18.00 9.81 19.93
C SER A 84 16.92 10.50 19.09
N GLY A 85 17.23 10.77 17.81
CA GLY A 85 16.32 11.37 16.83
C GLY A 85 15.46 10.37 16.06
N LEU A 86 15.72 9.06 16.19
CA LEU A 86 14.92 8.02 15.54
C LEU A 86 13.53 7.93 16.17
N TYR A 87 12.51 7.66 15.36
CA TYR A 87 11.15 7.49 15.87
C TYR A 87 10.94 6.09 16.45
N ALA A 88 10.36 6.02 17.65
CA ALA A 88 10.06 4.79 18.36
C ALA A 88 8.67 4.82 19.00
N TYR A 89 8.09 3.64 19.15
CA TYR A 89 6.82 3.42 19.84
C TYR A 89 7.05 3.21 21.35
N CYS A 90 6.07 3.58 22.16
CA CYS A 90 6.08 3.30 23.59
C CYS A 90 6.06 1.79 23.85
N PRO A 91 6.98 1.22 24.64
CA PRO A 91 7.11 -0.22 24.82
C PRO A 91 6.23 -0.80 25.95
N MET A 92 5.09 -0.19 26.27
CA MET A 92 4.20 -0.73 27.31
C MET A 92 3.66 -2.10 26.92
N GLU A 93 3.74 -3.07 27.85
CA GLU A 93 3.54 -4.51 27.60
C GLU A 93 2.17 -4.83 26.96
N ASP A 94 1.12 -4.09 27.30
CA ASP A 94 -0.23 -4.35 26.80
C ASP A 94 -0.54 -3.72 25.43
N ASN A 95 0.43 -3.10 24.75
CA ASN A 95 0.19 -2.24 23.56
C ASN A 95 -0.89 -1.16 23.79
N THR A 96 -1.15 -0.84 25.06
CA THR A 96 -2.22 0.10 25.44
C THR A 96 -1.87 1.53 25.10
N CYS A 97 -0.58 1.84 24.90
CA CYS A 97 -0.14 3.16 24.51
C CYS A 97 0.25 3.20 23.03
N GLN A 98 -0.39 4.09 22.26
CA GLN A 98 -0.09 4.31 20.84
C GLN A 98 0.91 5.44 20.59
N TYR A 99 1.59 5.91 21.64
CA TYR A 99 2.53 7.02 21.51
C TYR A 99 3.68 6.66 20.56
N LYS A 100 3.90 7.55 19.59
CA LYS A 100 5.00 7.53 18.63
C LYS A 100 5.71 8.87 18.66
N GLY A 101 7.01 8.87 18.94
CA GLY A 101 7.82 10.08 19.02
C GLY A 101 9.29 9.76 18.78
N LYS A 102 10.16 10.77 18.86
CA LYS A 102 11.62 10.52 18.81
C LYS A 102 12.05 9.77 20.06
N LEU A 103 13.06 8.92 19.98
CA LEU A 103 13.48 8.05 21.09
C LEU A 103 13.70 8.84 22.40
N ARG A 104 14.34 10.02 22.31
CA ARG A 104 14.51 10.93 23.48
C ARG A 104 13.19 11.34 24.15
N GLU A 105 12.15 11.58 23.35
CA GLU A 105 10.82 11.98 23.83
C GLU A 105 10.06 10.75 24.33
N THR A 106 10.22 9.61 23.66
CA THR A 106 9.66 8.32 24.07
C THR A 106 10.19 7.85 25.43
N ILE A 107 11.47 8.09 25.75
CA ILE A 107 12.03 7.80 27.08
C ILE A 107 11.27 8.57 28.17
N VAL A 108 11.14 9.90 28.01
CA VAL A 108 10.44 10.76 28.98
C VAL A 108 8.97 10.39 29.07
N HIS A 109 8.33 10.10 27.93
CA HIS A 109 6.95 9.62 27.88
C HIS A 109 6.80 8.30 28.65
N TYR A 110 7.67 7.32 28.43
CA TYR A 110 7.57 6.00 29.03
C TYR A 110 7.64 6.06 30.55
N GLN A 111 8.57 6.84 31.12
CA GLN A 111 8.66 7.03 32.58
C GLN A 111 7.35 7.53 33.20
N GLN A 112 6.59 8.32 32.45
CA GLN A 112 5.27 8.77 32.87
C GLN A 112 4.18 7.74 32.57
N CYS A 113 4.32 7.00 31.47
CA CYS A 113 3.33 6.03 30.98
C CYS A 113 3.31 4.74 31.81
N SER A 114 4.46 4.31 32.32
CA SER A 114 4.62 3.12 33.16
C SER A 114 4.07 3.28 34.58
N ASP A 115 3.69 4.50 34.96
CA ASP A 115 3.03 4.78 36.24
C ASP A 115 1.64 4.10 36.30
N PRO A 116 1.42 3.17 37.24
CA PRO A 116 0.17 2.43 37.36
C PRO A 116 -1.03 3.31 37.75
N GLU A 117 -0.81 4.48 38.33
CA GLU A 117 -1.91 5.41 38.68
C GLU A 117 -2.51 6.11 37.46
N ARG A 118 -1.82 6.07 36.31
CA ARG A 118 -2.30 6.66 35.08
C ARG A 118 -3.27 5.75 34.35
N VAL A 119 -4.28 6.38 33.77
CA VAL A 119 -5.37 5.73 33.02
C VAL A 119 -5.29 6.07 31.53
N ASN A 120 -5.72 5.14 30.69
CA ASN A 120 -5.75 5.32 29.23
C ASN A 120 -6.84 6.32 28.82
N CYS A 121 -6.50 7.21 27.89
CA CYS A 121 -7.50 8.00 27.19
C CYS A 121 -8.36 7.10 26.29
N PRO A 122 -9.70 7.21 26.31
CA PRO A 122 -10.56 6.37 25.49
C PRO A 122 -10.34 6.55 23.98
N PHE A 123 -9.88 7.74 23.56
CA PHE A 123 -9.68 8.12 22.16
C PHE A 123 -8.26 7.82 21.68
N CYS A 124 -7.25 8.54 22.18
CA CYS A 124 -5.86 8.42 21.70
C CYS A 124 -5.04 7.31 22.36
N LYS A 125 -5.62 6.60 23.35
CA LYS A 125 -4.98 5.52 24.13
C LYS A 125 -3.74 5.91 24.95
N ASN A 126 -3.27 7.15 24.87
CA ASN A 126 -2.19 7.65 25.73
C ASN A 126 -2.62 7.72 27.21
N ARG A 127 -1.66 7.59 28.12
CA ARG A 127 -1.89 7.52 29.57
C ARG A 127 -1.71 8.86 30.28
N TYR A 128 -2.70 9.23 31.10
CA TYR A 128 -2.74 10.49 31.84
C TYR A 128 -3.12 10.23 33.31
N THR A 129 -2.81 11.18 34.19
CA THR A 129 -3.30 11.11 35.57
C THR A 129 -4.82 11.38 35.57
N LYS A 130 -5.55 10.80 36.52
CA LYS A 130 -7.00 11.01 36.64
C LYS A 130 -7.40 12.49 36.69
N LYS A 131 -6.54 13.35 37.23
CA LYS A 131 -6.73 14.81 37.31
C LYS A 131 -6.58 15.50 35.96
N THR A 132 -5.63 15.08 35.11
CA THR A 132 -5.33 15.75 33.83
C THR A 132 -6.10 15.15 32.65
N LEU A 133 -6.60 13.92 32.76
CA LEU A 133 -7.33 13.24 31.69
C LEU A 133 -8.55 14.03 31.18
N PRO A 134 -9.43 14.60 32.04
CA PRO A 134 -10.58 15.37 31.56
C PRO A 134 -10.18 16.59 30.72
N ALA A 135 -9.17 17.35 31.18
CA ALA A 135 -8.65 18.49 30.45
C ALA A 135 -8.00 18.07 29.12
N HIS A 136 -7.29 16.95 29.10
CA HIS A 136 -6.75 16.35 27.88
C HIS A 136 -7.85 16.04 26.86
N ILE A 137 -8.88 15.29 27.28
CA ILE A 137 -9.98 14.90 26.40
C ILE A 137 -10.68 16.12 25.81
N LEU A 138 -10.89 17.17 26.60
CA LEU A 138 -11.64 18.34 26.17
C LEU A 138 -10.84 19.27 25.24
N HIS A 139 -9.55 19.45 25.49
CA HIS A 139 -8.77 20.52 24.85
C HIS A 139 -7.58 20.07 24.01
N TYR A 140 -6.98 18.91 24.30
CA TYR A 140 -5.66 18.56 23.77
C TYR A 140 -5.63 17.25 22.99
N CYS A 141 -6.62 16.39 23.16
CA CYS A 141 -6.65 15.07 22.51
C CYS A 141 -6.85 15.22 21.00
N PRO A 142 -5.90 14.81 20.15
CA PRO A 142 -6.02 14.93 18.69
C PRO A 142 -7.11 14.02 18.10
N SER A 143 -7.42 12.92 18.80
CA SER A 143 -8.45 11.94 18.42
C SER A 143 -9.77 12.17 19.13
N ARG A 144 -9.96 13.30 19.86
CA ARG A 144 -11.28 13.63 20.39
C ARG A 144 -12.23 13.91 19.25
N THR A 145 -13.48 13.52 19.44
CA THR A 145 -14.57 13.85 18.53
C THR A 145 -14.89 15.34 18.63
N VAL A 146 -14.86 16.03 17.50
CA VAL A 146 -15.26 17.42 17.33
C VAL A 146 -16.19 17.53 16.13
N GLN A 147 -17.06 18.53 16.15
CA GLN A 147 -17.94 18.82 15.03
C GLN A 147 -17.32 19.83 14.08
N CYS A 148 -17.50 19.60 12.79
CA CYS A 148 -17.23 20.62 11.79
C CYS A 148 -18.17 21.82 11.99
N ARG A 149 -17.62 23.04 12.04
CA ARG A 149 -18.42 24.27 12.20
C ARG A 149 -19.39 24.56 11.03
N HIS A 150 -19.21 23.89 9.90
CA HIS A 150 -19.96 24.13 8.67
C HIS A 150 -21.02 23.07 8.38
N CYS A 151 -20.68 21.78 8.47
CA CYS A 151 -21.61 20.67 8.20
C CYS A 151 -22.09 19.93 9.45
N LEU A 152 -21.57 20.27 10.64
CA LEU A 152 -21.90 19.65 11.94
C LEU A 152 -21.62 18.15 12.03
N VAL A 153 -20.86 17.58 11.08
CA VAL A 153 -20.44 16.17 11.12
C VAL A 153 -19.35 15.97 12.16
N ASP A 154 -19.49 14.91 12.95
CA ASP A 154 -18.52 14.46 13.94
C ASP A 154 -17.27 13.87 13.26
N MET A 155 -16.09 14.26 13.75
CA MET A 155 -14.80 13.77 13.27
C MET A 155 -13.70 13.95 14.30
N GLU A 156 -12.54 13.34 14.07
CA GLU A 156 -11.37 13.56 14.92
C GLU A 156 -10.77 14.96 14.73
N ASP A 157 -10.36 15.62 15.83
CA ASP A 157 -9.84 16.99 15.82
C ASP A 157 -8.63 17.17 14.89
N HIS A 158 -7.77 16.16 14.76
CA HIS A 158 -6.62 16.20 13.86
C HIS A 158 -7.02 16.29 12.37
N LEU A 159 -8.22 15.85 12.00
CA LEU A 159 -8.77 15.93 10.63
C LEU A 159 -9.57 17.21 10.40
N ARG A 160 -10.09 17.83 11.47
CA ARG A 160 -11.01 18.98 11.40
C ARG A 160 -10.47 20.11 10.52
N GLN A 161 -9.23 20.55 10.74
CA GLN A 161 -8.68 21.69 10.01
C GLN A 161 -8.57 21.42 8.49
N LYS A 162 -8.23 20.18 8.11
CA LYS A 162 -8.18 19.78 6.71
C LYS A 162 -9.58 19.73 6.11
N HIS A 163 -10.52 19.12 6.83
CA HIS A 163 -11.92 19.06 6.39
C HIS A 163 -12.55 20.44 6.23
N GLU A 164 -12.40 21.36 7.19
CA GLU A 164 -13.00 22.71 7.11
C GLU A 164 -12.56 23.48 5.86
N LYS A 165 -11.31 23.28 5.41
CA LYS A 165 -10.80 23.88 4.17
C LYS A 165 -11.45 23.31 2.92
N THR A 166 -11.93 22.06 2.95
CA THR A 166 -12.53 21.34 1.82
C THR A 166 -14.01 21.03 2.04
N CYS A 167 -14.63 21.58 3.08
CA CYS A 167 -16.00 21.28 3.45
C CYS A 167 -16.94 21.93 2.43
N ASP A 168 -17.84 21.16 1.84
CA ASP A 168 -18.81 21.66 0.87
C ASP A 168 -19.78 22.68 1.49
N MET A 169 -19.99 22.61 2.81
CA MET A 169 -20.82 23.55 3.56
C MET A 169 -20.07 24.83 3.99
N ARG A 170 -18.77 24.95 3.67
CA ARG A 170 -18.01 26.17 4.02
C ARG A 170 -18.50 27.36 3.19
N PRO A 171 -18.51 28.59 3.75
CA PRO A 171 -18.76 29.80 2.97
C PRO A 171 -17.77 29.93 1.82
N ALA A 172 -18.25 30.42 0.68
CA ALA A 172 -17.43 30.59 -0.51
C ALA A 172 -17.76 31.91 -1.21
N THR A 173 -16.75 32.53 -1.80
CA THR A 173 -16.91 33.71 -2.63
C THR A 173 -16.60 33.33 -4.06
N CYS A 174 -17.48 33.66 -5.00
CA CYS A 174 -17.23 33.40 -6.40
C CYS A 174 -16.03 34.23 -6.87
N GLN A 175 -15.01 33.57 -7.42
CA GLN A 175 -13.81 34.24 -7.91
C GLN A 175 -14.03 35.14 -9.15
N TYR A 176 -15.16 34.96 -9.83
CA TYR A 176 -15.47 35.66 -11.08
C TYR A 176 -16.38 36.88 -10.87
N CYS A 177 -17.43 36.74 -10.05
CA CYS A 177 -18.39 37.83 -9.80
C CYS A 177 -18.33 38.38 -8.37
N HIS A 178 -17.46 37.83 -7.52
CA HIS A 178 -17.25 38.25 -6.12
C HIS A 178 -18.48 38.20 -5.21
N VAL A 179 -19.54 37.49 -5.62
CA VAL A 179 -20.71 37.22 -4.76
C VAL A 179 -20.32 36.24 -3.66
N ASN A 180 -20.71 36.56 -2.42
CA ASN A 180 -20.58 35.68 -1.27
C ASN A 180 -21.78 34.73 -1.20
N LEU A 181 -21.50 33.44 -1.04
CA LEU A 181 -22.47 32.36 -0.97
C LEU A 181 -22.35 31.64 0.36
N ARG A 182 -23.48 31.07 0.82
CA ARG A 182 -23.54 30.42 2.13
C ARG A 182 -22.69 29.16 2.17
N THR A 183 -22.66 28.42 1.08
CA THR A 183 -21.91 27.16 0.97
C THR A 183 -21.15 27.09 -0.36
N PHE A 184 -20.05 26.34 -0.34
CA PHE A 184 -19.29 26.00 -1.55
C PHE A 184 -20.11 25.11 -2.48
N ALA A 185 -20.93 24.21 -1.94
CA ALA A 185 -21.87 23.40 -2.72
C ALA A 185 -22.85 24.27 -3.53
N GLU A 186 -23.48 25.28 -2.90
CA GLU A 186 -24.36 26.23 -3.60
C GLU A 186 -23.60 26.99 -4.71
N MET A 187 -22.34 27.34 -4.45
CA MET A 187 -21.48 27.95 -5.47
C MET A 187 -21.22 27.03 -6.66
N ARG A 188 -20.86 25.78 -6.40
CA ARG A 188 -20.51 24.78 -7.41
C ARG A 188 -21.73 24.33 -8.22
N ASP A 189 -22.82 24.00 -7.55
CA ASP A 189 -23.95 23.26 -8.13
C ASP A 189 -25.07 24.15 -8.68
N HIS A 190 -25.11 25.43 -8.28
CA HIS A 190 -26.17 26.36 -8.70
C HIS A 190 -25.65 27.69 -9.22
N HIS A 191 -24.68 28.31 -8.54
CA HIS A 191 -24.19 29.63 -8.92
C HIS A 191 -23.33 29.57 -10.19
N PHE A 192 -22.42 28.62 -10.31
CA PHE A 192 -21.52 28.52 -11.48
C PHE A 192 -22.29 28.45 -12.78
N ASP A 193 -23.44 27.78 -12.86
CA ASP A 193 -24.28 27.73 -14.07
C ASP A 193 -24.94 29.07 -14.44
N ARG A 194 -25.14 29.95 -13.47
CA ARG A 194 -25.82 31.24 -13.65
C ARG A 194 -24.87 32.44 -13.61
N CYS A 195 -23.62 32.24 -13.21
CA CYS A 195 -22.64 33.31 -13.09
C CYS A 195 -22.31 33.90 -14.46
N GLN A 196 -22.61 35.19 -14.65
CA GLN A 196 -22.36 35.91 -15.91
C GLN A 196 -20.88 36.16 -16.17
N GLN A 197 -20.07 36.24 -15.11
CA GLN A 197 -18.63 36.53 -15.19
C GLN A 197 -17.78 35.27 -15.28
N MET A 198 -18.38 34.08 -15.15
CA MET A 198 -17.64 32.81 -15.25
C MET A 198 -17.29 32.51 -16.71
N PRO A 199 -15.99 32.36 -17.05
CA PRO A 199 -15.59 31.93 -18.37
C PRO A 199 -16.09 30.52 -18.65
N ARG A 200 -16.69 30.32 -19.83
CA ARG A 200 -17.08 29.02 -20.36
C ARG A 200 -16.33 28.77 -21.65
N LYS A 201 -16.17 27.49 -21.97
CA LYS A 201 -15.68 27.07 -23.28
C LYS A 201 -16.81 27.23 -24.31
N CYS A 202 -16.44 27.48 -25.56
CA CYS A 202 -17.38 27.43 -26.67
C CYS A 202 -18.07 26.06 -26.75
N VAL A 203 -19.31 25.99 -27.22
CA VAL A 203 -20.04 24.71 -27.41
C VAL A 203 -19.34 23.78 -28.40
N PHE A 204 -18.51 24.34 -29.29
CA PHE A 204 -17.68 23.60 -30.24
C PHE A 204 -16.28 23.27 -29.71
N ALA A 205 -16.02 23.47 -28.41
CA ALA A 205 -14.69 23.23 -27.84
C ALA A 205 -14.24 21.78 -27.95
N ASP A 206 -15.15 20.83 -27.75
CA ASP A 206 -14.88 19.40 -27.91
C ASP A 206 -14.59 19.01 -29.36
N PHE A 207 -14.99 19.86 -30.31
CA PHE A 207 -14.71 19.69 -31.74
C PHE A 207 -13.42 20.39 -32.17
N GLY A 208 -12.81 21.24 -31.32
CA GLY A 208 -11.54 21.91 -31.58
C GLY A 208 -11.57 23.44 -31.49
N CYS A 209 -12.70 24.05 -31.12
CA CYS A 209 -12.76 25.50 -30.89
C CYS A 209 -12.04 25.88 -29.58
N GLN A 210 -10.99 26.69 -29.66
CA GLN A 210 -10.21 27.11 -28.47
C GLN A 210 -10.79 28.33 -27.75
N PHE A 211 -11.89 28.89 -28.25
CA PHE A 211 -12.48 30.09 -27.66
C PHE A 211 -13.09 29.79 -26.29
N GLN A 212 -12.74 30.64 -25.32
CA GLN A 212 -13.32 30.65 -23.98
C GLN A 212 -13.58 32.10 -23.55
N GLY A 213 -14.68 32.33 -22.85
CA GLY A 213 -15.06 33.67 -22.43
C GLY A 213 -16.32 33.69 -21.59
N ILE A 214 -16.68 34.87 -21.10
CA ILE A 214 -17.96 35.08 -20.43
C ILE A 214 -19.12 34.92 -21.42
N ARG A 215 -20.35 34.78 -20.90
CA ARG A 215 -21.54 34.51 -21.72
C ARG A 215 -21.71 35.51 -22.88
N GLN A 216 -21.55 36.80 -22.62
CA GLN A 216 -21.65 37.85 -23.65
C GLN A 216 -20.60 37.70 -24.75
N ASN A 217 -19.35 37.36 -24.40
CA ASN A 217 -18.28 37.14 -25.36
C ASN A 217 -18.53 35.89 -26.20
N ILE A 218 -19.13 34.84 -25.60
CA ILE A 218 -19.54 33.65 -26.35
C ILE A 218 -20.67 33.99 -27.30
N GLU A 219 -21.69 34.74 -26.88
CA GLU A 219 -22.78 35.16 -27.76
C GLU A 219 -22.25 35.99 -28.95
N GLN A 220 -21.30 36.89 -28.72
CA GLN A 220 -20.63 37.64 -29.79
C GLN A 220 -19.76 36.73 -30.69
N HIS A 221 -19.06 35.76 -30.12
CA HIS A 221 -18.32 34.75 -30.88
C HIS A 221 -19.28 33.87 -31.70
N MET A 222 -20.44 33.48 -31.20
CA MET A 222 -21.39 32.67 -31.96
C MET A 222 -22.07 33.48 -33.08
N ALA A 223 -22.26 34.79 -32.88
CA ALA A 223 -22.83 35.70 -33.87
C ALA A 223 -21.82 36.16 -34.94
N GLY A 224 -20.51 36.11 -34.65
CA GLY A 224 -19.46 36.45 -35.60
C GLY A 224 -19.28 35.40 -36.70
N ASN A 225 -18.52 35.75 -37.74
CA ASN A 225 -18.17 34.82 -38.81
C ASN A 225 -17.08 33.84 -38.32
N ASN A 226 -17.48 32.89 -37.48
CA ASN A 226 -16.59 31.91 -36.86
C ASN A 226 -16.68 30.57 -37.59
N ASN A 227 -15.52 29.96 -37.81
CA ASN A 227 -15.36 28.75 -38.62
C ASN A 227 -15.80 27.47 -37.89
N HIS A 228 -16.90 27.49 -37.14
CA HIS A 228 -17.42 26.30 -36.45
C HIS A 228 -17.75 25.19 -37.45
N THR A 229 -18.26 25.55 -38.62
CA THR A 229 -18.50 24.60 -39.72
C THR A 229 -17.20 23.91 -40.16
N ASP A 230 -16.10 24.64 -40.31
CA ASP A 230 -14.81 24.03 -40.70
C ASP A 230 -14.30 23.06 -39.63
N VAL A 231 -14.45 23.42 -38.36
CA VAL A 231 -14.07 22.58 -37.22
C VAL A 231 -14.92 21.31 -37.18
N LEU A 232 -16.23 21.42 -37.41
CA LEU A 232 -17.12 20.27 -37.54
C LEU A 232 -16.76 19.38 -38.73
N VAL A 233 -16.50 19.97 -39.91
CA VAL A 233 -16.14 19.23 -41.13
C VAL A 233 -14.82 18.46 -40.91
N LYS A 234 -13.80 19.10 -40.33
CA LYS A 234 -12.55 18.41 -39.96
C LYS A 234 -12.82 17.23 -39.05
N ARG A 235 -13.66 17.40 -38.01
CA ARG A 235 -13.99 16.32 -37.08
C ARG A 235 -14.77 15.18 -37.75
N VAL A 236 -15.68 15.49 -38.68
CA VAL A 236 -16.43 14.48 -39.45
C VAL A 236 -15.49 13.68 -40.36
N ILE A 237 -14.53 14.34 -41.01
CA ILE A 237 -13.51 13.67 -41.83
C ILE A 237 -12.66 12.72 -40.97
N GLU A 238 -12.19 13.18 -39.80
CA GLU A 238 -11.45 12.36 -38.84
C GLU A 238 -12.27 11.15 -38.37
N LEU A 239 -13.52 11.37 -37.95
CA LEU A 239 -14.41 10.29 -37.50
C LEU A 239 -14.67 9.27 -38.61
N THR A 240 -14.84 9.72 -39.85
CA THR A 240 -15.04 8.84 -41.00
C THR A 240 -13.80 7.96 -41.24
N ARG A 241 -12.60 8.54 -41.13
CA ARG A 241 -11.34 7.81 -41.23
C ARG A 241 -11.19 6.79 -40.09
N ASP A 242 -11.50 7.18 -38.86
CA ASP A 242 -11.41 6.30 -37.69
C ASP A 242 -12.42 5.13 -37.79
N VAL A 243 -13.65 5.39 -38.30
CA VAL A 243 -14.64 4.35 -38.58
C VAL A 243 -14.15 3.38 -39.66
N GLN A 244 -13.56 3.87 -40.75
CA GLN A 244 -12.99 3.01 -41.80
C GLN A 244 -11.86 2.14 -41.26
N GLU A 245 -11.00 2.68 -40.40
CA GLU A 245 -9.92 1.93 -39.78
C GLU A 245 -10.45 0.86 -38.81
N LEU A 246 -11.46 1.18 -38.00
CA LEU A 246 -12.11 0.20 -37.13
C LEU A 246 -12.79 -0.91 -37.94
N GLN A 247 -13.46 -0.58 -39.05
CA GLN A 247 -14.04 -1.57 -39.95
C GLN A 247 -12.97 -2.50 -40.56
N ARG A 248 -11.81 -1.95 -40.93
CA ARG A 248 -10.68 -2.73 -41.43
C ARG A 248 -10.14 -3.68 -40.35
N GLN A 249 -9.98 -3.20 -39.13
CA GLN A 249 -9.52 -4.02 -38.00
C GLN A 249 -10.49 -5.14 -37.67
N LEU A 250 -11.80 -4.85 -37.63
CA LEU A 250 -12.86 -5.86 -37.46
C LEU A 250 -12.84 -6.89 -38.58
N GLY A 251 -12.62 -6.48 -39.83
CA GLY A 251 -12.49 -7.40 -40.96
C GLY A 251 -11.29 -8.36 -40.81
N VAL A 252 -10.13 -7.85 -40.39
CA VAL A 252 -8.95 -8.68 -40.12
C VAL A 252 -9.19 -9.64 -38.95
N GLN A 253 -9.82 -9.16 -37.87
CA GLN A 253 -10.18 -10.02 -36.73
C GLN A 253 -11.17 -11.11 -37.15
N SER A 254 -12.19 -10.79 -37.95
CA SER A 254 -13.16 -11.76 -38.46
C SER A 254 -12.48 -12.87 -39.27
N LEU A 255 -11.54 -12.52 -40.16
CA LEU A 255 -10.77 -13.51 -40.92
C LEU A 255 -9.86 -14.35 -40.02
N ALA A 256 -9.23 -13.73 -39.02
CA ALA A 256 -8.43 -14.45 -38.04
C ALA A 256 -9.28 -15.45 -37.25
N THR A 257 -10.48 -15.07 -36.80
CA THR A 257 -11.40 -15.99 -36.11
C THR A 257 -11.83 -17.15 -37.00
N THR A 258 -12.24 -16.90 -38.26
CA THR A 258 -12.66 -17.97 -39.17
C THR A 258 -11.51 -18.94 -39.48
N THR A 259 -10.29 -18.43 -39.69
CA THR A 259 -9.12 -19.29 -39.93
C THR A 259 -8.72 -20.08 -38.68
N MET A 260 -8.88 -19.52 -37.49
CA MET A 260 -8.71 -20.28 -36.25
C MET A 260 -9.78 -21.36 -36.11
N ASP A 261 -11.05 -21.05 -36.37
CA ASP A 261 -12.17 -22.00 -36.31
C ASP A 261 -11.99 -23.16 -37.31
N GLU A 262 -11.52 -22.87 -38.53
CA GLU A 262 -11.17 -23.90 -39.51
C GLU A 262 -10.01 -24.78 -39.04
N LYS A 263 -8.96 -24.20 -38.43
CA LYS A 263 -7.85 -24.96 -37.86
C LYS A 263 -8.29 -25.83 -36.69
N PHE A 264 -9.10 -25.30 -35.78
CA PHE A 264 -9.67 -26.05 -34.66
C PHE A 264 -10.55 -27.19 -35.16
N SER A 265 -11.39 -26.95 -36.16
CA SER A 265 -12.23 -28.00 -36.77
C SER A 265 -11.39 -29.11 -37.41
N ARG A 266 -10.30 -28.78 -38.12
CA ARG A 266 -9.37 -29.79 -38.67
C ARG A 266 -8.71 -30.61 -37.57
N GLN A 267 -8.25 -29.96 -36.50
CA GLN A 267 -7.63 -30.66 -35.37
C GLN A 267 -8.63 -31.55 -34.62
N LEU A 268 -9.88 -31.11 -34.45
CA LEU A 268 -10.95 -31.91 -33.86
C LEU A 268 -11.23 -33.16 -34.70
N ASN A 269 -11.42 -33.01 -36.03
CA ASN A 269 -11.63 -34.15 -36.92
C ASN A 269 -10.44 -35.14 -36.90
N GLU A 270 -9.21 -34.63 -36.79
CA GLU A 270 -8.01 -35.49 -36.69
C GLU A 270 -8.00 -36.28 -35.37
N VAL A 271 -8.40 -35.65 -34.26
CA VAL A 271 -8.51 -36.32 -32.95
C VAL A 271 -9.64 -37.35 -32.97
N GLU A 272 -10.80 -37.03 -33.54
CA GLU A 272 -11.92 -37.96 -33.70
C GLU A 272 -11.52 -39.18 -34.53
N GLY A 273 -10.86 -38.98 -35.67
CA GLY A 273 -10.38 -40.10 -36.49
C GLY A 273 -9.33 -40.98 -35.78
N LYS A 274 -8.44 -40.38 -34.97
CA LYS A 274 -7.52 -41.15 -34.12
C LYS A 274 -8.26 -41.93 -33.04
N LEU A 275 -9.29 -41.34 -32.44
CA LEU A 275 -10.11 -42.00 -31.42
C LEU A 275 -10.83 -43.21 -32.00
N GLU A 276 -11.47 -43.08 -33.17
CA GLU A 276 -12.13 -44.18 -33.88
C GLU A 276 -11.15 -45.33 -34.18
N CYS A 277 -9.93 -45.00 -34.65
CA CYS A 277 -8.89 -45.99 -34.90
C CYS A 277 -8.50 -46.75 -33.62
N VAL A 278 -8.31 -46.04 -32.51
CA VAL A 278 -8.01 -46.66 -31.21
C VAL A 278 -9.17 -47.55 -30.74
N THR A 279 -10.42 -47.09 -30.87
CA THR A 279 -11.60 -47.88 -30.49
C THR A 279 -11.71 -49.16 -31.33
N ASN A 280 -11.49 -49.09 -32.64
CA ASN A 280 -11.48 -50.26 -33.51
C ASN A 280 -10.35 -51.24 -33.14
N ASN A 281 -9.14 -50.74 -32.89
CA ASN A 281 -8.01 -51.57 -32.46
C ASN A 281 -8.28 -52.25 -31.11
N MET A 282 -8.90 -51.54 -30.15
CA MET A 282 -9.32 -52.11 -28.88
C MET A 282 -10.37 -53.21 -29.06
N ALA A 283 -11.33 -53.03 -29.97
CA ALA A 283 -12.34 -54.05 -30.27
C ALA A 283 -11.72 -55.31 -30.89
N ILE A 284 -10.79 -55.16 -31.83
CA ILE A 284 -10.05 -56.28 -32.43
C ILE A 284 -9.25 -57.02 -31.35
N HIS A 285 -8.50 -56.29 -30.53
CA HIS A 285 -7.69 -56.92 -29.48
C HIS A 285 -8.56 -57.63 -28.43
N SER A 286 -9.74 -57.09 -28.12
CA SER A 286 -10.70 -57.73 -27.23
C SER A 286 -11.25 -59.04 -27.83
N ALA A 287 -11.56 -59.06 -29.13
CA ALA A 287 -12.01 -60.27 -29.83
C ALA A 287 -10.91 -61.34 -29.88
N ASP A 288 -9.66 -60.95 -30.17
CA ASP A 288 -8.50 -61.86 -30.15
C ASP A 288 -8.30 -62.50 -28.77
N LEU A 289 -8.43 -61.70 -27.69
CA LEU A 289 -8.31 -62.20 -26.33
C LEU A 289 -9.43 -63.19 -25.97
N GLN A 290 -10.66 -62.95 -26.45
CA GLN A 290 -11.78 -63.89 -26.28
C GLN A 290 -11.55 -65.20 -27.05
N ALA A 291 -11.04 -65.12 -28.28
CA ALA A 291 -10.70 -66.29 -29.09
C ALA A 291 -9.58 -67.12 -28.42
N GLN A 292 -8.54 -66.48 -27.89
CA GLN A 292 -7.48 -67.17 -27.13
C GLN A 292 -8.02 -67.87 -25.88
N LYS A 293 -8.92 -67.22 -25.13
CA LYS A 293 -9.58 -67.85 -23.98
C LYS A 293 -10.41 -69.06 -24.41
N GLN A 294 -11.17 -68.96 -25.49
CA GLN A 294 -11.94 -70.08 -26.04
C GLN A 294 -11.04 -71.27 -26.42
N VAL A 295 -9.92 -71.01 -27.11
CA VAL A 295 -8.92 -72.03 -27.47
C VAL A 295 -8.33 -72.68 -26.22
N GLN A 296 -8.01 -71.91 -25.18
CA GLN A 296 -7.50 -72.48 -23.93
C GLN A 296 -8.55 -73.34 -23.21
N THR A 297 -9.82 -72.93 -23.18
CA THR A 297 -10.90 -73.77 -22.65
C THR A 297 -11.10 -75.04 -23.46
N THR A 298 -11.10 -74.99 -24.80
CA THR A 298 -11.26 -76.21 -25.62
C THR A 298 -10.05 -77.14 -25.49
N GLN A 299 -8.82 -76.60 -25.42
CA GLN A 299 -7.63 -77.40 -25.13
C GLN A 299 -7.73 -78.06 -23.75
N LYS A 300 -8.23 -77.34 -22.75
CA LYS A 300 -8.45 -77.88 -21.40
C LYS A 300 -9.52 -78.99 -21.40
N ASP A 301 -10.66 -78.78 -22.06
CA ASP A 301 -11.74 -79.76 -22.16
C ASP A 301 -11.32 -81.03 -22.93
N VAL A 302 -10.47 -80.89 -23.96
CA VAL A 302 -9.89 -82.03 -24.69
C VAL A 302 -8.88 -82.77 -23.82
N PHE A 303 -8.04 -82.06 -23.07
CA PHE A 303 -7.10 -82.65 -22.14
C PHE A 303 -7.83 -83.41 -21.01
N GLU A 304 -8.86 -82.83 -20.40
CA GLU A 304 -9.67 -83.50 -19.38
C GLU A 304 -10.33 -84.78 -19.92
N ARG A 305 -10.87 -84.77 -21.15
CA ARG A 305 -11.46 -85.96 -21.79
C ARG A 305 -10.45 -87.06 -22.14
N LEU A 306 -9.19 -86.73 -22.42
CA LEU A 306 -8.14 -87.71 -22.74
C LEU A 306 -7.56 -88.43 -21.52
N PHE A 307 -7.80 -87.92 -20.30
CA PHE A 307 -7.29 -88.49 -19.05
C PHE A 307 -8.40 -89.15 -18.19
N GLU A 308 -9.64 -89.23 -18.68
CA GLU A 308 -10.77 -89.91 -18.03
C GLU A 308 -11.13 -91.29 -18.62
N GLU A 309 -10.34 -91.81 -19.58
CA GLU A 309 -10.38 -93.21 -20.07
C GLU A 309 -9.13 -93.99 -19.64
#